data_AF-A0A926AB37-F1
#
_entry.id   AF-A0A926AB37-F1
#
_cell.length_a   1.000
_cell.length_b   1.000
_cell.length_c   1.000
_cell.angle_alpha   90.00
_cell.angle_beta   90.00
_cell.angle_gamma   90.00
#
_symmetry.space_group_name_H-M   'P 1'
#
loop_
_entity.id
_entity.type
_entity.pdbx_description
1 polymer ?
#
loop_
_entity_poly.entity_id
_entity_poly.type
_entity_poly.pdbx_seq_one_letter_code
_entity_poly.pdbx_strand_id
1 'polypeptide(L)'
;MSILPFDQREGSIWFDGEIVPWKEAKVHVLTHGLHYGSSIFEGERAYAGTIFKSREHSQRLHKSAGIMDFTIPYSVEQLDAAKAKVVELNGGGDQYVRPVAWR
;
A
#
# COMPACT_ATOMS: atom_id res chain seq x y z
N MET A 1 22.86 6.82 17.73
CA MET A 1 21.95 5.68 17.51
C MET A 1 21.52 5.73 16.05
N SER A 2 21.92 4.76 15.24
CA SER A 2 21.46 4.67 13.85
C SER A 2 19.97 4.36 13.86
N ILE A 3 19.16 5.25 13.27
CA ILE A 3 17.75 4.98 13.01
C ILE A 3 17.69 3.77 12.08
N LEU A 4 16.92 2.74 12.44
CA LEU A 4 16.69 1.59 11.58
C LEU A 4 16.09 2.09 10.25
N PRO A 5 16.75 1.84 9.09
CA PRO A 5 16.22 2.23 7.79
C PRO A 5 14.82 1.64 7.55
N PHE A 6 13.98 2.35 6.79
CA PHE A 6 12.59 1.93 6.55
C PHE A 6 12.50 0.56 5.86
N ASP A 7 13.43 0.22 4.99
CA ASP A 7 13.51 -1.05 4.25
C ASP A 7 14.01 -2.22 5.11
N GLN A 8 14.58 -1.94 6.30
CA GLN A 8 15.11 -2.96 7.22
C GLN A 8 14.18 -3.25 8.40
N ARG A 9 12.94 -2.74 8.38
CA ARG A 9 11.94 -3.01 9.41
C ARG A 9 11.40 -4.43 9.29
N GLU A 10 10.83 -4.93 10.38
CA GLU A 10 10.08 -6.18 10.42
C GLU A 10 8.61 -5.93 10.10
N GLY A 11 7.92 -6.95 9.61
CA GLY A 11 6.49 -6.90 9.32
C GLY A 11 6.15 -7.55 7.97
N SER A 12 4.92 -7.32 7.54
CA SER A 12 4.37 -7.85 6.29
C SER A 12 3.88 -6.73 5.38
N ILE A 13 4.21 -6.80 4.10
CA ILE A 13 3.74 -5.87 3.07
C ILE A 13 2.94 -6.66 2.05
N TRP A 14 1.81 -6.11 1.61
CA TRP A 14 1.13 -6.61 0.42
C TRP A 14 1.80 -6.01 -0.83
N PHE A 15 2.20 -6.87 -1.76
CA PHE A 15 2.92 -6.50 -2.98
C PHE A 15 2.38 -7.35 -4.14
N ASP A 16 1.74 -6.71 -5.11
CA ASP A 16 1.21 -7.30 -6.34
C ASP A 16 0.42 -8.62 -6.17
N GLY A 17 -0.46 -8.67 -5.17
CA GLY A 17 -1.34 -9.82 -4.92
C GLY A 17 -0.87 -10.74 -3.79
N GLU A 18 0.37 -10.61 -3.34
CA GLU A 18 0.97 -11.48 -2.34
C GLU A 18 1.34 -10.71 -1.06
N ILE A 19 1.36 -11.42 0.07
CA ILE A 19 1.93 -10.89 1.31
C ILE A 19 3.38 -11.35 1.38
N VAL A 20 4.30 -10.40 1.38
CA VAL A 20 5.74 -10.63 1.45
C VAL A 20 6.32 -10.11 2.77
N PRO A 21 7.46 -10.66 3.24
CA PRO A 21 8.24 -10.03 4.31
C PRO A 21 8.58 -8.58 3.95
N TRP A 22 8.53 -7.68 4.93
CA TRP A 22 8.76 -6.24 4.74
C TRP A 22 10.02 -5.92 3.92
N LYS A 23 11.11 -6.65 4.19
CA LYS A 23 12.42 -6.47 3.54
C LYS A 23 12.45 -6.92 2.07
N GLU A 24 11.45 -7.68 1.63
CA GLU A 24 11.38 -8.26 0.28
C GLU A 24 10.53 -7.41 -0.68
N ALA A 25 9.75 -6.46 -0.18
CA ALA A 25 9.01 -5.50 -0.99
C ALA A 25 9.97 -4.52 -1.70
N LYS A 26 10.50 -4.94 -2.85
CA LYS A 26 11.51 -4.23 -3.64
C LYS A 26 10.99 -3.93 -5.04
N VAL A 27 11.40 -2.78 -5.56
CA VAL A 27 11.17 -2.40 -6.96
C VAL A 27 12.50 -2.33 -7.69
N HIS A 28 12.51 -2.65 -8.98
CA HIS A 28 13.69 -2.47 -9.81
C HIS A 28 13.97 -0.98 -10.04
N VAL A 29 15.24 -0.61 -10.18
CA VAL A 29 15.64 0.80 -10.39
C VAL A 29 14.99 1.41 -11.63
N LEU A 30 14.77 0.61 -12.67
CA LEU A 30 14.13 1.06 -13.92
C LEU A 30 12.59 1.18 -13.85
N THR A 31 11.97 1.12 -12.67
CA THR A 31 10.53 1.33 -12.55
C THR A 31 10.12 2.71 -13.06
N HIS A 32 9.06 2.78 -13.86
CA HIS A 32 8.60 4.03 -14.46
C HIS A 32 8.18 5.04 -13.38
N GLY A 33 7.60 4.55 -12.27
CA GLY A 33 7.26 5.38 -11.11
C GLY A 33 8.43 6.17 -10.53
N LEU A 34 9.65 5.62 -10.57
CA LEU A 34 10.86 6.29 -10.07
C LEU A 34 11.38 7.35 -11.04
N HIS A 35 11.42 7.03 -12.33
CA HIS A 35 12.04 7.88 -13.34
C HIS A 35 11.13 8.99 -13.87
N TYR A 36 9.81 8.80 -13.80
CA TYR A 36 8.83 9.70 -14.42
C TYR A 36 7.73 10.15 -13.47
N GLY A 37 7.81 9.78 -12.18
CA GLY A 37 6.85 10.23 -11.16
C GLY A 37 5.43 9.68 -11.33
N SER A 38 5.25 8.60 -12.09
CA SER A 38 3.94 7.98 -12.35
C SER A 38 3.49 7.08 -11.19
N SER A 39 3.38 7.67 -9.99
CA SER A 39 2.92 6.97 -8.78
C SER A 39 1.83 7.77 -8.08
N ILE A 40 0.94 7.04 -7.42
CA ILE A 40 -0.13 7.57 -6.57
C ILE A 40 -0.07 6.86 -5.23
N PHE A 41 -0.64 7.48 -4.20
CA PHE A 41 -0.76 6.86 -2.90
C PHE A 41 -2.02 7.34 -2.19
N GLU A 42 -2.41 6.59 -1.16
CA GLU A 42 -3.43 6.97 -0.21
C GLU A 42 -2.85 7.11 1.20
N GLY A 43 -3.46 7.97 2.02
CA GLY A 43 -3.12 8.13 3.43
C GLY A 43 -4.29 7.73 4.30
N GLU A 44 -4.19 6.55 4.91
CA GLU A 44 -5.29 5.92 5.64
C GLU A 44 -4.89 5.68 7.09
N ARG A 45 -5.87 5.63 7.99
CA ARG A 45 -5.65 5.33 9.40
C ARG A 45 -6.55 4.21 9.87
N ALA A 46 -5.94 3.20 10.47
CA ALA A 46 -6.62 2.17 11.22
C ALA A 46 -6.77 2.61 12.68
N TYR A 47 -7.95 2.34 13.24
CA TYR A 47 -8.27 2.51 14.64
C TYR A 47 -8.77 1.18 15.17
N ALA A 48 -8.14 0.67 16.22
CA ALA A 48 -8.45 -0.65 16.78
C ALA A 48 -8.53 -1.76 15.70
N GLY A 49 -7.63 -1.73 14.71
CA GLY A 49 -7.54 -2.70 13.61
C GLY A 49 -8.50 -2.44 12.44
N THR A 50 -9.40 -1.45 12.52
CA THR A 50 -10.34 -1.12 11.45
C THR A 50 -9.91 0.14 10.72
N ILE A 51 -9.75 0.04 9.40
CA ILE A 51 -9.39 1.17 8.54
C ILE A 51 -10.60 2.09 8.36
N PHE A 52 -10.45 3.36 8.74
CA PHE A 52 -11.51 4.35 8.58
C PHE A 52 -11.76 4.63 7.10
N LYS A 53 -13.02 4.42 6.65
CA LYS A 53 -13.46 4.67 5.27
C LYS A 53 -12.60 3.99 4.19
N SER A 54 -12.16 2.75 4.48
CA SER A 54 -11.27 1.98 3.59
C SER A 54 -11.75 1.96 2.14
N ARG A 55 -13.05 1.73 1.92
CA ARG A 55 -13.66 1.61 0.60
C ARG A 55 -13.57 2.91 -0.18
N GLU A 56 -13.87 4.04 0.45
CA GLU A 56 -13.79 5.36 -0.17
C GLU A 56 -12.35 5.74 -0.53
N HIS A 57 -11.38 5.35 0.30
CA HIS A 57 -9.96 5.50 -0.02
C HIS A 57 -9.55 4.62 -1.21
N SER A 58 -9.96 3.34 -1.24
CA SER A 58 -9.69 2.44 -2.37
C SER A 58 -10.32 2.92 -3.68
N GLN A 59 -11.55 3.44 -3.64
CA GLN A 59 -12.20 4.07 -4.80
C GLN A 59 -11.44 5.32 -5.28
N ARG A 60 -10.94 6.14 -4.35
CA ARG A 60 -10.12 7.31 -4.69
C ARG A 60 -8.78 6.90 -5.29
N LEU A 61 -8.15 5.83 -4.79
CA LEU A 61 -6.93 5.28 -5.39
C LEU A 61 -7.16 4.89 -6.86
N HIS A 62 -8.26 4.19 -7.17
CA HIS A 62 -8.64 3.89 -8.56
C HIS A 62 -8.85 5.15 -9.40
N LYS A 63 -9.55 6.15 -8.85
CA LYS A 63 -9.75 7.43 -9.54
C LYS A 63 -8.42 8.12 -9.85
N SER A 64 -7.49 8.13 -8.90
CA SER A 64 -6.15 8.70 -9.06
C SER A 64 -5.34 7.94 -10.12
N ALA A 65 -5.47 6.62 -10.20
CA ALA A 65 -4.82 5.82 -11.25
C ALA A 65 -5.34 6.21 -12.63
N GLY A 66 -6.66 6.37 -12.77
CA GLY A 66 -7.27 6.83 -14.03
C GLY A 66 -6.82 8.24 -14.44
N ILE A 67 -6.64 9.17 -13.50
CA ILE A 67 -6.08 10.51 -13.77
C ILE A 67 -4.63 10.41 -14.27
N MET A 68 -3.87 9.45 -13.75
CA MET A 68 -2.48 9.17 -14.14
C MET A 68 -2.36 8.24 -15.35
N ASP A 69 -3.46 7.95 -16.04
CA ASP A 69 -3.50 7.13 -17.25
C ASP A 69 -2.96 5.69 -17.05
N PHE A 70 -3.33 5.05 -15.92
CA PHE A 70 -3.12 3.61 -15.73
C PHE A 70 -4.27 2.96 -14.94
N THR A 71 -4.33 1.63 -15.01
CA THR A 71 -5.37 0.82 -14.34
C THR A 71 -4.75 -0.05 -13.25
N ILE A 72 -5.33 -0.01 -12.06
CA ILE A 72 -4.99 -0.95 -10.98
C ILE A 72 -5.65 -2.30 -11.29
N PRO A 73 -4.92 -3.41 -11.34
CA PRO A 73 -5.45 -4.72 -11.75
C PRO A 73 -6.20 -5.48 -10.62
N TYR A 74 -6.59 -4.78 -9.56
CA TYR A 74 -7.30 -5.33 -8.40
C TYR A 74 -8.57 -4.53 -8.15
N SER A 75 -9.65 -5.19 -7.76
CA SER A 75 -10.90 -4.51 -7.40
C SER A 75 -10.79 -3.78 -6.07
N VAL A 76 -11.70 -2.84 -5.82
CA VAL A 76 -11.84 -2.14 -4.53
C VAL A 76 -11.96 -3.15 -3.37
N GLU A 77 -12.72 -4.23 -3.56
CA GLU A 77 -12.91 -5.28 -2.57
C GLU A 77 -11.61 -6.06 -2.29
N GLN A 78 -10.83 -6.36 -3.34
CA GLN A 78 -9.53 -7.02 -3.20
C GLN A 78 -8.54 -6.12 -2.45
N LEU A 79 -8.51 -4.83 -2.77
CA LEU A 79 -7.67 -3.85 -2.08
C LEU A 79 -8.08 -3.69 -0.60
N ASP A 80 -9.37 -3.57 -0.31
CA ASP A 80 -9.87 -3.49 1.07
C ASP A 80 -9.51 -4.73 1.89
N ALA A 81 -9.66 -5.93 1.31
CA ALA A 81 -9.28 -7.18 1.95
C ALA A 81 -7.76 -7.27 2.18
N ALA A 82 -6.95 -6.87 1.21
CA ALA A 82 -5.49 -6.84 1.33
C ALA A 82 -5.04 -5.89 2.44
N LYS A 83 -5.59 -4.67 2.47
CA LYS A 83 -5.27 -3.67 3.50
C LYS A 83 -5.64 -4.15 4.90
N ALA A 84 -6.84 -4.71 5.08
CA ALA A 84 -7.27 -5.28 6.35
C ALA A 84 -6.34 -6.42 6.80
N LYS A 85 -5.92 -7.29 5.87
CA LYS A 85 -5.01 -8.39 6.18
C LYS A 85 -3.62 -7.89 6.60
N VAL A 86 -3.09 -6.87 5.94
CA VAL A 86 -1.82 -6.24 6.32
C VAL A 86 -1.91 -5.63 7.71
N VAL A 87 -3.00 -4.95 8.05
CA VAL A 87 -3.19 -4.38 9.40
C VAL A 87 -3.18 -5.49 10.46
N GLU A 88 -3.93 -6.57 10.23
CA GLU A 88 -3.98 -7.74 11.12
C GLU A 88 -2.58 -8.34 11.34
N LEU A 89 -1.84 -8.60 10.26
CA LEU A 89 -0.51 -9.23 10.31
C LEU A 89 0.55 -8.37 10.98
N ASN A 90 0.40 -7.04 10.95
CA ASN A 90 1.33 -6.10 11.59
C ASN A 90 0.88 -5.71 13.02
N GLY A 91 0.09 -6.56 13.69
CA GLY A 91 -0.26 -6.43 15.10
C GLY A 91 -1.60 -5.76 15.37
N GLY A 92 -2.37 -5.40 14.34
CA GLY A 92 -3.67 -4.73 14.47
C GLY A 92 -3.58 -3.37 15.19
N GLY A 93 -4.68 -2.96 15.83
CA GLY A 93 -4.71 -1.71 16.58
C GLY A 93 -4.59 -0.46 15.72
N ASP A 94 -3.95 0.57 16.26
CA ASP A 94 -3.83 1.88 15.62
C ASP A 94 -2.62 1.93 14.69
N GLN A 95 -2.86 2.07 13.38
CA GLN A 95 -1.81 2.03 12.36
C GLN A 95 -2.05 3.07 11.27
N TYR A 96 -0.97 3.48 10.62
CA TYR A 96 -1.05 4.23 9.36
C TYR A 96 -0.92 3.24 8.21
N VAL A 97 -1.87 3.28 7.27
CA VAL A 97 -1.89 2.41 6.09
C VAL A 97 -1.67 3.29 4.87
N ARG A 98 -0.70 2.91 4.04
CA ARG A 98 -0.30 3.69 2.85
C ARG A 98 -0.24 2.80 1.62
N PRO A 99 -1.38 2.54 0.96
CA PRO A 99 -1.39 1.93 -0.36
C PRO A 99 -0.65 2.83 -1.34
N VAL A 100 0.17 2.23 -2.19
CA VAL A 100 0.89 2.92 -3.27
C VAL A 100 0.69 2.11 -4.53
N ALA A 101 0.44 2.78 -5.65
CA ALA A 101 0.36 2.15 -6.97
C ALA A 101 1.15 3.00 -7.97
N TRP A 102 1.73 2.34 -8.97
CA TRP A 102 2.49 2.99 -10.03
C TRP A 102 2.29 2.24 -11.36
N ARG A 103 2.65 2.90 -12.46
CA ARG A 103 2.68 2.33 -13.81
C ARG A 103 3.91 1.46 -14.06
#